data_AF-A0A2N8TBM5-F1
#
_entry.id   AF-A0A2N8TBM5-F1
#
_cell.length_a   1.000
_cell.length_b   1.000
_cell.length_c   1.000
_cell.angle_alpha   90.00
_cell.angle_beta   90.00
_cell.angle_gamma   90.00
#
_symmetry.space_group_name_H-M   'P 1'
#
loop_
_entity.id
_entity.type
_entity.pdbx_description
1 polymer ?
#
loop_
_entity_poly.entity_id
_entity_poly.type
_entity_poly.pdbx_seq_one_letter_code
_entity_poly.pdbx_strand_id
1 'polypeptide(L)'
;MIRRALLLLLAALLLCAGAGQAQAAGYRYWSFWERDADRWVYATQGPSLARPSDGDVQGFRFAVSEDSASAVRPRGTAGFASICAKTPAREGRKRVALVIDFGTPSDAPGG
;
A
#
# COMPACT_ATOMS: atom_id res chain seq x y z
N MET A 1 -22.36 -16.97 50.04
CA MET A 1 -22.15 -17.53 48.68
C MET A 1 -22.36 -16.49 47.58
N ILE A 2 -23.42 -15.68 47.65
CA ILE A 2 -23.74 -14.60 46.67
C ILE A 2 -22.60 -13.60 46.45
N ARG A 3 -21.92 -13.14 47.51
CA ARG A 3 -20.79 -12.19 47.41
C ARG A 3 -19.62 -12.71 46.58
N ARG A 4 -19.32 -14.01 46.68
CA ARG A 4 -18.23 -14.66 45.91
C ARG A 4 -18.62 -14.83 44.44
N ALA A 5 -19.87 -15.20 44.18
CA ALA A 5 -20.41 -15.30 42.82
C ALA A 5 -20.42 -13.93 42.12
N LEU A 6 -20.77 -12.86 42.85
CA LEU A 6 -20.77 -11.49 42.31
C LEU A 6 -19.36 -11.02 41.96
N LEU A 7 -18.37 -11.32 42.81
CA LEU A 7 -16.96 -10.98 42.54
C LEU A 7 -16.40 -11.74 41.33
N LEU A 8 -16.76 -13.02 41.17
CA LEU A 8 -16.37 -13.82 40.01
C LEU A 8 -17.01 -13.31 38.72
N LEU A 9 -18.29 -12.93 38.77
CA LEU A 9 -18.99 -12.33 37.63
C LEU A 9 -18.36 -10.98 37.23
N LEU A 10 -18.02 -10.14 38.20
CA LEU A 10 -17.39 -8.84 37.95
C LEU A 10 -16.00 -9.01 37.33
N ALA A 11 -15.20 -9.96 37.83
CA ALA A 11 -13.90 -10.29 37.27
C ALA A 11 -14.01 -10.81 35.83
N ALA A 12 -14.99 -11.67 35.55
CA ALA A 12 -15.24 -12.18 34.20
C ALA A 12 -15.66 -11.06 33.24
N LEU A 13 -16.53 -10.14 33.67
CA LEU A 13 -16.95 -8.98 32.87
C LEU A 13 -15.78 -8.04 32.57
N LEU A 14 -14.90 -7.80 33.54
CA LEU A 14 -13.70 -6.97 33.36
C LEU A 14 -12.70 -7.61 32.38
N LEU A 15 -12.55 -8.94 32.42
CA LEU A 15 -11.70 -9.69 31.49
C LEU A 15 -12.26 -9.66 30.06
N CYS A 16 -13.58 -9.78 29.90
CA CYS A 16 -14.23 -9.69 28.59
C CYS A 16 -14.24 -8.26 28.02
N ALA A 17 -14.35 -7.24 28.88
CA ALA A 17 -14.33 -5.84 28.48
C ALA A 17 -12.92 -5.31 28.16
N GLY A 18 -11.88 -5.97 28.68
CA GLY A 18 -10.47 -5.61 28.45
C GLY A 18 -9.87 -6.16 27.15
N ALA A 19 -10.57 -7.07 26.46
CA ALA A 19 -10.16 -7.57 25.15
C ALA A 19 -10.47 -6.52 24.06
N GLY A 20 -9.66 -5.45 24.02
CA GLY A 20 -9.72 -4.45 22.95
C GLY A 20 -9.53 -5.10 21.58
N GLN A 21 -10.21 -4.56 20.55
CA GLN A 21 -9.95 -4.97 19.18
C GLN A 21 -8.48 -4.70 18.87
N ALA A 22 -7.75 -5.70 18.38
CA ALA A 22 -6.43 -5.49 17.81
C ALA A 22 -6.58 -4.62 16.56
N GLN A 23 -6.44 -3.30 16.71
CA GLN A 23 -6.36 -2.41 15.56
C GLN A 23 -5.05 -2.72 14.85
N ALA A 24 -5.11 -2.95 13.54
CA ALA A 24 -3.90 -3.03 12.75
C ALA A 24 -3.22 -1.66 12.81
N ALA A 25 -2.01 -1.60 13.37
CA ALA A 25 -1.19 -0.38 13.35
C ALA A 25 -0.88 0.10 11.92
N GLY A 26 -1.17 -0.73 10.92
CA GLY A 26 -1.19 -0.41 9.50
C GLY A 26 -1.41 -1.67 8.69
N TYR A 27 -1.86 -1.51 7.45
CA TYR A 27 -1.96 -2.59 6.47
C TYR A 27 -0.65 -2.70 5.71
N ARG A 28 -0.16 -3.94 5.54
CA ARG A 28 0.96 -4.24 4.65
C ARG A 28 0.42 -4.60 3.28
N TYR A 29 0.67 -3.78 2.28
CA TYR A 29 0.12 -4.00 0.94
C TYR A 29 0.97 -3.34 -0.14
N TRP A 30 0.66 -3.66 -1.39
CA TRP A 30 1.16 -2.96 -2.57
C TRP A 30 0.23 -1.80 -2.91
N SER A 31 0.68 -0.58 -2.65
CA SER A 31 -0.01 0.63 -3.09
C SER A 31 0.27 0.90 -4.57
N PHE A 32 -0.70 1.49 -5.26
CA PHE A 32 -0.65 1.75 -6.70
C PHE A 32 -0.66 3.25 -6.98
N TRP A 33 0.24 3.68 -7.86
CA TRP A 33 0.57 5.09 -8.08
C TRP A 33 0.66 5.39 -9.57
N GLU A 34 0.25 6.60 -9.93
CA GLU A 34 0.49 7.20 -11.25
C GLU A 34 1.54 8.30 -11.10
N ARG A 35 2.39 8.45 -12.11
CA ARG A 35 3.33 9.56 -12.16
C ARG A 35 2.67 10.73 -12.89
N ASP A 36 2.58 11.87 -12.20
CA ASP A 36 2.27 13.16 -12.79
C ASP A 36 3.55 14.01 -12.82
N ALA A 37 4.10 14.22 -14.03
CA ALA A 37 5.45 14.73 -14.25
C ALA A 37 6.51 13.97 -13.42
N ASP A 38 7.06 14.58 -12.38
CA ASP A 38 8.06 13.97 -11.49
C ASP A 38 7.47 13.55 -10.13
N ARG A 39 6.17 13.74 -9.93
CA ARG A 39 5.48 13.47 -8.66
C ARG A 39 4.66 12.19 -8.71
N TRP A 40 4.60 11.49 -7.58
CA TRP A 40 3.70 10.36 -7.41
C TRP A 40 2.34 10.82 -6.92
N VAL A 41 1.30 10.40 -7.61
CA VAL A 41 -0.10 10.60 -7.26
C VAL A 41 -0.71 9.23 -6.95
N TYR A 42 -1.41 9.13 -5.82
CA TYR A 42 -2.07 7.88 -5.46
C TYR A 42 -3.18 7.59 -6.48
N ALA A 43 -3.19 6.39 -7.06
CA ALA A 43 -4.10 6.08 -8.13
C ALA A 43 -5.55 6.01 -7.61
N THR A 44 -6.49 6.64 -8.34
CA THR A 44 -7.92 6.59 -8.03
C THR A 44 -8.61 5.34 -8.56
N GLN A 45 -7.92 4.57 -9.42
CA GLN A 45 -8.37 3.31 -9.99
C GLN A 45 -7.36 2.21 -9.70
N GLY A 46 -7.84 0.97 -9.60
CA GLY A 46 -6.96 -0.19 -9.47
C GLY A 46 -6.18 -0.51 -10.76
N PRO A 47 -5.03 -1.20 -10.67
CA PRO A 47 -4.17 -1.48 -11.82
C PRO A 47 -4.81 -2.38 -12.90
N SER A 48 -5.87 -3.13 -12.58
CA SER A 48 -6.65 -3.91 -13.55
C SER A 48 -7.57 -3.04 -14.43
N LEU A 49 -7.98 -1.88 -13.92
CA LEU A 49 -8.89 -0.94 -14.57
C LEU A 49 -8.15 0.20 -15.26
N ALA A 50 -7.00 0.60 -14.75
CA ALA A 50 -6.18 1.66 -15.33
C ALA A 50 -5.90 1.41 -16.83
N ARG A 51 -5.94 2.49 -17.62
CA ARG A 51 -5.69 2.50 -19.07
C ARG A 51 -4.65 3.57 -19.42
N PRO A 52 -3.37 3.37 -19.04
CA PRO A 52 -2.30 4.33 -19.29
C PRO A 52 -2.13 4.65 -20.78
N SER A 53 -1.64 5.85 -21.05
CA SER A 53 -1.19 6.34 -22.36
C SER A 53 0.23 5.85 -22.70
N ASP A 54 0.63 5.95 -23.97
CA ASP A 54 2.06 5.80 -24.31
C ASP A 54 2.85 6.92 -23.62
N GLY A 55 3.92 6.56 -22.91
CA GLY A 55 4.70 7.54 -22.14
C GLY A 55 4.42 7.54 -20.64
N ASP A 56 3.32 6.93 -20.18
CA ASP A 56 2.97 6.97 -18.77
C ASP A 56 3.93 6.11 -17.93
N VAL A 57 4.09 6.52 -16.66
CA VAL A 57 4.82 5.77 -15.65
C VAL A 57 3.85 5.38 -14.54
N GLN A 58 3.74 4.09 -14.27
CA GLN A 58 2.98 3.56 -13.13
C GLN A 58 3.94 3.04 -12.06
N GLY A 59 3.51 3.12 -10.81
CA GLY A 59 4.30 2.76 -9.64
C GLY A 59 3.58 1.76 -8.74
N PHE A 60 4.34 0.81 -8.21
CA PHE A 60 3.90 -0.06 -7.12
C PHE A 60 4.88 0.11 -5.96
N ARG A 61 4.34 0.30 -4.75
CA ARG A 61 5.15 0.43 -3.53
C ARG A 61 4.63 -0.51 -2.45
N PHE A 62 5.47 -1.45 -2.05
CA PHE A 62 5.21 -2.31 -0.90
C PHE A 62 5.61 -1.58 0.39
N ALA A 63 4.65 -1.41 1.29
CA ALA A 63 4.89 -0.76 2.57
C ALA A 63 3.82 -1.16 3.60
N VAL A 64 4.07 -0.84 4.86
CA VAL A 64 3.03 -0.74 5.88
C VAL A 64 2.48 0.69 5.89
N SER A 65 1.17 0.87 5.76
CA SER A 65 0.49 2.18 5.81
C SER A 65 -0.86 2.07 6.50
N GLU A 66 -1.26 3.10 7.25
CA GLU A 66 -2.53 3.11 7.98
C GLU A 66 -3.73 3.04 7.02
N ASP A 67 -3.68 3.85 5.95
CA ASP A 67 -4.70 3.91 4.91
C ASP A 67 -4.10 4.38 3.57
N SER A 68 -4.96 4.70 2.60
CA SER A 68 -4.54 5.22 1.29
C SER A 68 -4.09 6.69 1.34
N ALA A 69 -4.62 7.50 2.27
CA ALA A 69 -4.27 8.91 2.40
C ALA A 69 -2.84 9.09 2.95
N SER A 70 -2.40 8.14 3.77
CA SER A 70 -1.06 8.06 4.37
C SER A 70 -0.12 7.09 3.66
N ALA A 71 -0.50 6.57 2.48
CA ALA A 71 0.28 5.57 1.77
C ALA A 71 1.67 6.08 1.40
N VAL A 72 2.68 5.24 1.67
CA VAL A 72 4.07 5.56 1.33
C VAL A 72 4.25 5.55 -0.19
N ARG A 73 4.80 6.64 -0.72
CA ARG A 73 5.09 6.80 -2.15
C ARG A 73 6.28 5.93 -2.61
N PRO A 74 6.34 5.50 -3.89
CA PRO A 74 7.52 4.85 -4.44
C PRO A 74 8.74 5.78 -4.38
N ARG A 75 9.93 5.23 -4.13
CA ARG A 75 11.18 6.00 -4.01
C ARG A 75 11.88 6.24 -5.36
N GLY A 76 11.64 5.38 -6.35
CA GLY A 76 12.29 5.47 -7.65
C GLY A 76 11.93 6.77 -8.37
N THR A 77 12.93 7.46 -8.92
CA THR A 77 12.78 8.74 -9.64
C THR A 77 12.92 8.60 -11.15
N ALA A 78 13.29 7.41 -11.65
CA ALA A 78 13.41 7.17 -13.08
C ALA A 78 12.07 7.43 -13.79
N GLY A 79 12.11 8.28 -14.81
CA GLY A 79 10.98 8.60 -15.67
C GLY A 79 10.93 7.70 -16.92
N PHE A 80 9.89 7.90 -17.72
CA PHE A 80 9.63 7.12 -18.93
C PHE A 80 10.82 7.05 -19.88
N ALA A 81 11.45 8.19 -20.18
CA ALA A 81 12.58 8.26 -21.11
C ALA A 81 13.76 7.38 -20.67
N SER A 82 14.00 7.27 -19.36
CA SER A 82 15.06 6.41 -18.81
C SER A 82 14.66 4.94 -18.82
N ILE A 83 13.44 4.61 -18.40
CA ILE A 83 12.98 3.22 -18.28
C ILE A 83 12.79 2.59 -19.66
N CYS A 84 12.19 3.33 -20.60
CA CYS A 84 11.87 2.86 -21.94
C CYS A 84 12.92 3.28 -22.99
N ALA A 85 14.13 3.70 -22.59
CA ALA A 85 15.18 4.19 -23.48
C ALA A 85 15.50 3.23 -24.65
N LYS A 86 15.38 1.92 -24.41
CA LYS A 86 15.66 0.86 -25.40
C LYS A 86 14.40 0.26 -26.01
N THR A 87 13.24 0.87 -25.78
CA THR A 87 11.94 0.41 -26.27
C THR A 87 11.45 1.37 -27.36
N PRO A 88 11.68 1.07 -28.65
CA PRO A 88 11.22 1.93 -29.73
C PRO A 88 9.69 1.98 -29.78
N ALA A 89 9.15 3.14 -30.15
CA ALA A 89 7.72 3.27 -30.43
C ALA A 89 7.32 2.38 -31.61
N ARG A 90 6.10 1.85 -31.56
CA ARG A 90 5.51 1.03 -32.61
C ARG A 90 4.08 1.47 -32.84
N GLU A 91 3.66 1.54 -34.10
CA GLU A 91 2.29 1.88 -34.46
C GLU A 91 1.30 0.91 -33.79
N GLY A 92 0.18 1.45 -33.27
CA GLY A 92 -0.85 0.68 -32.58
C GLY A 92 -0.42 0.09 -31.23
N ARG A 93 0.73 0.48 -30.67
CA ARG A 93 1.23 0.00 -29.37
C ARG A 93 1.52 1.16 -28.42
N LYS A 94 1.37 0.89 -27.13
CA LYS A 94 1.78 1.78 -26.04
C LYS A 94 3.00 1.20 -25.34
N ARG A 95 3.87 2.08 -24.86
CA ARG A 95 4.96 1.82 -23.94
C ARG A 95 4.55 2.46 -22.62
N VAL A 96 4.59 1.67 -21.57
CA VAL A 96 4.26 2.10 -20.23
C VAL A 96 5.43 1.71 -19.36
N ALA A 97 6.00 2.67 -18.66
CA ALA A 97 7.08 2.43 -17.73
C ALA A 97 6.53 1.97 -16.38
N LEU A 98 7.24 1.07 -15.72
CA LEU A 98 6.84 0.52 -14.44
C LEU A 98 7.96 0.68 -13.41
N VAL A 99 7.64 1.31 -12.28
CA VAL A 99 8.51 1.38 -11.11
C VAL A 99 7.97 0.39 -10.07
N ILE A 100 8.71 -0.68 -9.81
CA ILE A 100 8.41 -1.62 -8.73
C ILE A 100 9.34 -1.32 -7.56
N ASP A 101 8.78 -0.76 -6.50
CA ASP A 101 9.50 -0.49 -5.25
C ASP A 101 9.11 -1.52 -4.19
N PHE A 102 10.00 -2.49 -3.97
CA PHE A 102 9.81 -3.65 -3.10
C PHE A 102 9.69 -3.35 -1.61
N GLY A 103 9.80 -2.10 -1.18
CA GLY A 103 9.86 -1.81 0.25
C GLY A 103 11.28 -1.61 0.75
N THR A 104 11.36 -1.46 2.05
CA THR A 104 12.56 -1.47 2.87
C THR A 104 12.55 -2.75 3.72
N PRO A 105 13.68 -3.13 4.33
CA PRO A 105 13.69 -4.23 5.29
C PRO A 105 12.64 -4.08 6.42
N SER A 106 12.33 -2.85 6.85
CA SER A 106 11.28 -2.60 7.85
C SER A 106 9.85 -2.84 7.35
N ASP A 107 9.62 -2.89 6.04
CA ASP A 107 8.31 -3.22 5.47
C ASP A 107 8.05 -4.73 5.45
N ALA A 108 9.11 -5.55 5.51
CA ALA A 108 9.02 -7.01 5.49
C ALA A 108 8.42 -7.53 6.81
N PRO A 109 7.59 -8.60 6.77
CA PRO A 109 7.24 -9.34 7.98
C PRO A 109 8.50 -9.96 8.59
N GLY A 110 8.54 -10.10 9.92
CA GLY A 110 9.62 -10.81 10.59
C GLY A 110 9.65 -12.29 10.18
N GLY A 111 10.85 -12.83 9.94
CA GLY A 111 11.10 -14.20 9.53
C GLY A 111 12.59 -14.51 9.46
#